data_AF-A0A2S7RQE8-F1
#
_entry.id   AF-A0A2S7RQE8-F1
#
_cell.length_a   1.000
_cell.length_b   1.000
_cell.length_c   1.000
_cell.angle_alpha   90.00
_cell.angle_beta   90.00
_cell.angle_gamma   90.00
#
_symmetry.space_group_name_H-M   'P 1'
#
loop_
_entity.id
_entity.type
_entity.pdbx_description
1 polymer ?
#
loop_
_entity_poly.entity_id
_entity_poly.type
_entity_poly.pdbx_seq_one_letter_code
_entity_poly.pdbx_strand_id
1 'polypeptide(L)'
;MTFFPFVDSNRRPQAKIRKMTEELTQKFQAIDPDLTLIHNDNFIDYGPEVFPQLSSIYWDPRVPDHPMEHFVYSEYRLKGKFYTAYWVTPYGVIIDKSRLPDSHEKNLQKKVSSINDAILEVIRDYQVHNLLYWKDLFSQKQFAQHALALYKQNQQIIGDTNIWNSPFDFSDPKYRPLAAVKKNTEFLETQLRQLDFHLTLTHDDSFIDFGPEIGHLLADAPYDSEQDEPDDPIATISNYEYNIYFNQIPIYSLSPYSIGTCFHGDFFNGGITNVKYLGLNKVLDDAIEVIMRKYMLYNKYYWRETYTPEQFQHKIREDKEWWTLF
;
A
#
# COMPACT_ATOMS: atom_id res chain seq x y z
N MET A 1 -13.67 13.78 -1.80
CA MET A 1 -14.61 12.76 -1.30
C MET A 1 -15.55 12.39 -2.42
N THR A 2 -15.23 11.33 -3.16
CA THR A 2 -16.20 10.59 -3.97
C THR A 2 -16.25 9.20 -3.38
N PHE A 3 -17.17 9.05 -2.44
CA PHE A 3 -17.67 7.78 -1.94
C PHE A 3 -18.20 7.02 -3.16
N PHE A 4 -17.46 6.04 -3.66
CA PHE A 4 -18.05 5.05 -4.58
C PHE A 4 -18.92 4.15 -3.72
N PRO A 5 -20.25 4.16 -3.91
CA PRO A 5 -21.11 3.26 -3.17
C PRO A 5 -21.03 1.93 -3.91
N PHE A 6 -19.97 1.14 -3.66
CA PHE A 6 -20.09 -0.28 -3.90
C PHE A 6 -21.09 -0.79 -2.85
N VAL A 7 -22.37 -0.76 -3.22
CA VAL A 7 -23.47 -1.32 -2.42
C VAL A 7 -23.55 -2.78 -2.77
N ASP A 8 -22.64 -3.58 -2.22
CA ASP A 8 -22.84 -5.02 -2.22
C ASP A 8 -24.01 -5.31 -1.28
N SER A 9 -25.08 -5.91 -1.80
CA SER A 9 -26.25 -6.31 -1.00
C SER A 9 -25.90 -7.32 0.11
N ASN A 10 -24.75 -7.98 0.00
CA ASN A 10 -24.24 -8.93 0.99
C ASN A 10 -23.38 -8.27 2.06
N ARG A 11 -23.03 -6.98 1.93
CA ARG A 11 -22.23 -6.26 2.93
C ARG A 11 -22.99 -6.16 4.25
N ARG A 12 -22.36 -6.60 5.33
CA ARG A 12 -22.93 -6.46 6.68
C ARG A 12 -23.29 -4.99 6.97
N PRO A 13 -24.43 -4.70 7.62
CA PRO A 13 -24.83 -3.33 7.92
C PRO A 13 -23.77 -2.57 8.73
N GLN A 14 -23.35 -1.40 8.24
CA GLN A 14 -22.27 -0.61 8.85
C GLN A 14 -22.51 -0.25 10.32
N ALA A 15 -23.77 -0.02 10.72
CA ALA A 15 -24.12 0.22 12.11
C ALA A 15 -23.84 -1.00 13.02
N LYS A 16 -24.00 -2.24 12.50
CA LYS A 16 -23.68 -3.46 13.24
C LYS A 16 -22.16 -3.64 13.37
N ILE A 17 -21.41 -3.34 12.31
CA ILE A 17 -19.94 -3.39 12.30
C ILE A 17 -19.36 -2.40 13.31
N ARG A 18 -19.84 -1.15 13.34
CA ARG A 18 -19.39 -0.15 14.32
C ARG A 18 -19.60 -0.62 15.75
N LYS A 19 -20.80 -1.11 16.06
CA LYS A 19 -21.11 -1.65 17.39
C LYS A 19 -20.19 -2.83 17.74
N MET A 20 -19.97 -3.75 16.81
CA MET A 20 -19.07 -4.88 17.00
C MET A 20 -17.62 -4.43 17.22
N THR A 21 -17.17 -3.43 16.47
CA THR A 21 -15.83 -2.84 16.61
C THR A 21 -15.64 -2.22 17.99
N GLU A 22 -16.63 -1.49 18.49
CA GLU A 22 -16.62 -0.91 19.83
C GLU A 22 -16.55 -2.00 20.92
N GLU A 23 -17.38 -3.04 20.80
CA GLU A 23 -17.40 -4.18 21.74
C GLU A 23 -16.05 -4.93 21.74
N LEU A 24 -15.49 -5.18 20.56
CA LEU A 24 -14.19 -5.84 20.42
C LEU A 24 -13.06 -4.98 20.96
N THR A 25 -13.08 -3.68 20.70
CA THR A 25 -12.10 -2.73 21.24
C THR A 25 -12.07 -2.78 22.76
N GLN A 26 -13.24 -2.77 23.40
CA GLN A 26 -13.35 -2.89 24.87
C GLN A 26 -12.80 -4.23 25.39
N LYS A 27 -13.13 -5.35 24.71
CA LYS A 27 -12.61 -6.68 25.08
C LYS A 27 -11.09 -6.76 24.98
N PHE A 28 -10.50 -6.21 23.93
CA PHE A 28 -9.04 -6.17 23.78
C PHE A 28 -8.38 -5.26 24.82
N GLN A 29 -8.93 -4.07 25.05
CA GLN A 29 -8.40 -3.14 26.07
C GLN A 29 -8.49 -3.69 27.50
N ALA A 30 -9.44 -4.59 27.78
CA ALA A 30 -9.51 -5.31 29.06
C ALA A 30 -8.38 -6.34 29.24
N ILE A 31 -7.82 -6.87 28.15
CA ILE A 31 -6.65 -7.76 28.17
C ILE A 31 -5.36 -6.94 28.38
N ASP A 32 -5.20 -5.85 27.62
CA ASP A 32 -4.09 -4.91 27.77
C ASP A 32 -4.55 -3.53 27.26
N PRO A 33 -4.49 -2.46 28.09
CA PRO A 33 -4.93 -1.13 27.69
C PRO A 33 -4.14 -0.53 26.51
N ASP A 34 -2.95 -1.06 26.21
CA ASP A 34 -2.15 -0.66 25.05
C ASP A 34 -2.64 -1.27 23.73
N LEU A 35 -3.67 -2.14 23.75
CA LEU A 35 -4.24 -2.75 22.55
C LEU A 35 -5.15 -1.77 21.80
N THR A 36 -4.88 -1.62 20.51
CA THR A 36 -5.65 -0.79 19.59
C THR A 36 -6.19 -1.66 18.45
N LEU A 37 -7.51 -1.71 18.33
CA LEU A 37 -8.20 -2.38 17.23
C LEU A 37 -8.49 -1.37 16.12
N ILE A 38 -8.13 -1.71 14.89
CA ILE A 38 -8.36 -0.91 13.69
C ILE A 38 -9.28 -1.73 12.78
N HIS A 39 -10.44 -1.17 12.44
CA HIS A 39 -11.34 -1.76 11.46
C HIS A 39 -11.02 -1.25 10.05
N ASN A 40 -11.08 -2.14 9.06
CA ASN A 40 -10.90 -1.81 7.67
C ASN A 40 -12.28 -1.61 7.01
N ASP A 41 -12.68 -0.35 6.83
CA ASP A 41 -14.02 -0.01 6.34
C ASP A 41 -14.35 -0.61 4.99
N ASN A 42 -13.35 -0.89 4.15
CA ASN A 42 -13.52 -1.48 2.83
C ASN A 42 -13.57 -3.02 2.83
N PHE A 43 -13.50 -3.67 4.00
CA PHE A 43 -13.65 -5.12 4.09
C PHE A 43 -15.06 -5.55 3.69
N ILE A 44 -15.16 -6.52 2.78
CA ILE A 44 -16.41 -7.16 2.37
C ILE A 44 -16.37 -8.60 2.88
N ASP A 45 -17.30 -8.91 3.78
CA ASP A 45 -17.48 -10.26 4.29
C ASP A 45 -18.28 -11.09 3.30
N TYR A 46 -17.58 -11.83 2.45
CA TYR A 46 -18.22 -12.81 1.59
C TYR A 46 -18.58 -14.05 2.37
N GLY A 47 -19.73 -14.63 2.03
CA GLY A 47 -20.20 -15.85 2.64
C GLY A 47 -19.21 -17.02 2.48
N PRO A 48 -19.24 -17.98 3.41
CA PRO A 48 -18.31 -19.10 3.47
C PRO A 48 -18.42 -20.11 2.31
N GLU A 49 -19.41 -19.97 1.41
CA GLU A 49 -19.49 -20.73 0.15
C GLU A 49 -18.57 -20.15 -0.94
N VAL A 50 -18.32 -18.84 -0.87
CA VAL A 50 -17.51 -18.07 -1.83
C VAL A 50 -16.04 -18.04 -1.38
N PHE A 51 -15.80 -17.94 -0.07
CA PHE A 51 -14.46 -17.76 0.51
C PHE A 51 -13.47 -18.91 0.19
N PRO A 52 -13.82 -20.21 0.26
CA PRO A 52 -12.89 -21.30 -0.06
C PRO A 52 -12.53 -21.37 -1.54
N GLN A 53 -13.47 -21.03 -2.43
CA GLN A 53 -13.25 -21.05 -3.89
C GLN A 53 -12.40 -19.86 -4.34
N LEU A 54 -12.55 -18.72 -3.67
CA LEU A 54 -11.72 -17.56 -3.92
C LEU A 54 -10.37 -17.64 -3.19
N SER A 55 -10.21 -18.46 -2.14
CA SER A 55 -9.02 -18.48 -1.28
C SER A 55 -7.71 -18.73 -2.04
N SER A 56 -7.72 -19.49 -3.14
CA SER A 56 -6.56 -19.68 -4.01
C SER A 56 -6.31 -18.54 -5.01
N ILE A 57 -7.32 -17.69 -5.26
CA ILE A 57 -7.29 -16.54 -6.19
C ILE A 57 -6.97 -15.24 -5.44
N TYR A 58 -7.38 -15.14 -4.17
CA TYR A 58 -7.03 -14.06 -3.23
C TYR A 58 -5.51 -13.88 -3.02
N TRP A 59 -4.69 -14.82 -3.46
CA TRP A 59 -3.26 -14.87 -3.21
C TRP A 59 -2.37 -14.42 -4.37
N ASP A 60 -2.89 -14.21 -5.58
CA ASP A 60 -2.06 -13.84 -6.73
C ASP A 60 -2.45 -12.48 -7.33
N PRO A 61 -1.76 -11.39 -6.94
CA PRO A 61 -2.02 -10.05 -7.46
C PRO A 61 -1.64 -9.88 -8.96
N ARG A 62 -1.10 -10.92 -9.62
CA ARG A 62 -0.63 -10.87 -11.01
C ARG A 62 -1.68 -11.27 -12.04
N VAL A 63 -2.93 -11.51 -11.63
CA VAL A 63 -4.02 -11.84 -12.57
C VAL A 63 -4.54 -10.55 -13.24
N PRO A 64 -4.46 -10.42 -14.57
CA PRO A 64 -5.06 -9.29 -15.28
C PRO A 64 -6.58 -9.25 -15.10
N ASP A 65 -7.17 -8.06 -15.00
CA ASP A 65 -8.61 -7.83 -14.77
C ASP A 65 -9.17 -8.38 -13.43
N HIS A 66 -8.32 -8.55 -12.42
CA HIS A 66 -8.78 -9.03 -11.12
C HIS A 66 -9.71 -7.98 -10.46
N PRO A 67 -10.98 -8.33 -10.11
CA PRO A 67 -11.93 -7.41 -9.47
C PRO A 67 -11.56 -7.02 -8.03
N MET A 68 -10.31 -7.24 -7.60
CA MET A 68 -9.83 -7.09 -6.23
C MET A 68 -8.86 -5.94 -5.97
N GLU A 69 -8.70 -4.98 -6.89
CA GLU A 69 -7.89 -3.77 -6.63
C GLU A 69 -8.36 -3.00 -5.36
N HIS A 70 -9.57 -3.31 -4.83
CA HIS A 70 -10.18 -2.66 -3.68
C HIS A 70 -10.41 -3.56 -2.45
N PHE A 71 -9.88 -4.79 -2.41
CA PHE A 71 -10.15 -5.73 -1.33
C PHE A 71 -9.14 -5.66 -0.20
N VAL A 72 -9.62 -5.39 1.03
CA VAL A 72 -8.77 -5.44 2.22
C VAL A 72 -8.70 -6.88 2.76
N TYR A 73 -7.48 -7.35 3.01
CA TYR A 73 -7.18 -8.75 3.37
C TYR A 73 -7.64 -9.15 4.78
N SER A 74 -7.92 -8.18 5.66
CA SER A 74 -8.44 -8.43 7.00
C SER A 74 -9.54 -7.45 7.36
N GLU A 75 -10.52 -7.89 8.15
CA GLU A 75 -11.55 -6.98 8.67
C GLU A 75 -10.98 -6.10 9.77
N TYR A 76 -10.14 -6.69 10.63
CA TYR A 76 -9.47 -5.97 11.69
C TYR A 76 -7.97 -6.14 11.68
N ARG A 77 -7.29 -5.14 12.26
CA ARG A 77 -5.90 -5.18 12.67
C ARG A 77 -5.83 -4.83 14.14
N LEU A 78 -5.30 -5.73 14.96
CA LEU A 78 -5.06 -5.47 16.37
C LEU A 78 -3.58 -5.15 16.57
N LYS A 79 -3.26 -3.99 17.14
CA LYS A 79 -1.89 -3.53 17.40
C LYS A 79 -1.65 -3.38 18.90
N GLY A 80 -0.53 -3.87 19.39
CA GLY A 80 0.01 -3.47 20.69
C GLY A 80 0.96 -2.28 20.55
N LYS A 81 1.16 -1.51 21.61
CA LYS A 81 2.10 -0.38 21.63
C LYS A 81 3.55 -0.77 21.30
N PHE A 82 3.93 -2.00 21.65
CA PHE A 82 5.31 -2.49 21.50
C PHE A 82 5.40 -3.89 20.89
N TYR A 83 4.31 -4.49 20.42
CA TYR A 83 4.33 -5.88 19.98
C TYR A 83 3.39 -6.15 18.79
N THR A 84 3.56 -7.34 18.22
CA THR A 84 2.95 -7.90 17.01
C THR A 84 1.54 -7.42 16.68
N ALA A 85 1.32 -7.17 15.39
CA ALA A 85 -0.01 -6.95 14.83
C ALA A 85 -0.70 -8.29 14.52
N TYR A 86 -1.96 -8.45 14.94
CA TYR A 86 -2.82 -9.54 14.50
C TYR A 86 -3.69 -9.05 13.35
N TRP A 87 -3.70 -9.78 12.24
CA TRP A 87 -4.69 -9.58 11.18
C TRP A 87 -5.82 -10.56 11.37
N VAL A 88 -7.02 -10.03 11.52
CA VAL A 88 -8.21 -10.80 11.85
C VAL A 88 -9.16 -10.76 10.66
N THR A 89 -9.47 -11.94 10.15
CA THR A 89 -10.56 -12.16 9.21
C THR A 89 -11.70 -12.88 9.92
N PRO A 90 -12.92 -12.90 9.36
CA PRO A 90 -14.01 -13.73 9.88
C PRO A 90 -13.72 -15.23 9.89
N TYR A 91 -12.69 -15.68 9.17
CA TYR A 91 -12.41 -17.09 8.91
C TYR A 91 -11.02 -17.55 9.36
N GLY A 92 -10.22 -16.67 9.95
CA GLY A 92 -8.84 -16.96 10.32
C GLY A 92 -8.09 -15.76 10.90
N VAL A 93 -6.93 -16.04 11.48
CA VAL A 93 -6.03 -15.05 12.09
C VAL A 93 -4.60 -15.28 11.62
N ILE A 94 -3.92 -14.19 11.27
CA ILE A 94 -2.51 -14.18 10.85
C ILE A 94 -1.70 -13.33 11.85
N ILE A 95 -0.49 -13.81 12.17
CA ILE A 95 0.43 -13.17 13.12
C ILE A 95 1.75 -12.83 12.40
N ASP A 96 2.21 -11.57 12.51
CA ASP A 96 3.50 -11.12 11.96
C ASP A 96 4.66 -11.57 12.86
N LYS A 97 5.49 -12.52 12.41
CA LYS A 97 6.66 -12.92 13.18
C LYS A 97 7.78 -11.89 13.10
N SER A 98 7.89 -11.12 12.02
CA SER A 98 8.93 -10.08 11.86
C SER A 98 8.82 -8.94 12.87
N ARG A 99 7.64 -8.82 13.50
CA ARG A 99 7.34 -7.85 14.57
C ARG A 99 7.26 -8.50 15.95
N LEU A 100 7.63 -9.77 16.06
CA LEU A 100 7.87 -10.35 17.38
C LEU A 100 9.15 -9.74 17.96
N PRO A 101 9.21 -9.54 19.28
CA PRO A 101 10.42 -9.09 19.94
C PRO A 101 11.57 -10.05 19.64
N ASP A 102 12.72 -9.49 19.31
CA ASP A 102 13.96 -10.26 19.15
C ASP A 102 14.25 -11.06 20.43
N SER A 103 14.98 -12.17 20.31
CA SER A 103 15.31 -13.02 21.48
C SER A 103 16.04 -12.27 22.62
N HIS A 104 16.56 -11.08 22.32
CA HIS A 104 17.19 -10.16 23.25
C HIS A 104 16.20 -9.37 24.14
N GLU A 105 14.92 -9.27 23.77
CA GLU A 105 13.88 -8.56 24.51
C GLU A 105 12.96 -9.50 25.32
N LYS A 106 13.59 -10.36 26.14
CA LYS A 106 12.92 -11.44 26.90
C LYS A 106 11.67 -11.00 27.68
N ASN A 107 11.65 -9.79 28.24
CA ASN A 107 10.51 -9.28 29.00
C ASN A 107 9.30 -9.01 28.11
N LEU A 108 9.52 -8.46 26.92
CA LEU A 108 8.47 -8.18 25.95
C LEU A 108 7.94 -9.49 25.35
N GLN A 109 8.83 -10.42 25.00
CA GLN A 109 8.44 -11.76 24.53
C GLN A 109 7.57 -12.51 25.55
N LYS A 110 7.90 -12.38 26.84
CA LYS A 110 7.12 -12.96 27.95
C LYS A 110 5.75 -12.30 28.08
N LYS A 111 5.68 -10.97 27.96
CA LYS A 111 4.40 -10.22 27.97
C LYS A 111 3.50 -10.66 26.81
N VAL A 112 4.03 -10.71 25.59
CA VAL A 112 3.30 -11.15 24.38
C VAL A 112 2.77 -12.58 24.53
N SER A 113 3.65 -13.50 24.94
CA SER A 113 3.25 -14.90 25.15
C SER A 113 2.15 -15.05 26.20
N SER A 114 2.17 -14.20 27.25
CA SER A 114 1.19 -14.29 28.34
C SER A 114 -0.22 -13.82 27.98
N ILE A 115 -0.37 -12.97 26.95
CA ILE A 115 -1.68 -12.41 26.55
C ILE A 115 -2.21 -13.00 25.25
N ASN A 116 -1.38 -13.74 24.49
CA ASN A 116 -1.74 -14.28 23.17
C ASN A 116 -3.00 -15.15 23.21
N ASP A 117 -3.10 -16.08 24.18
CA ASP A 117 -4.25 -16.97 24.27
C ASP A 117 -5.56 -16.21 24.52
N ALA A 118 -5.54 -15.19 25.37
CA ALA A 118 -6.70 -14.34 25.64
C ALA A 118 -7.10 -13.50 24.41
N ILE A 119 -6.12 -12.97 23.66
CA ILE A 119 -6.37 -12.25 22.40
C ILE A 119 -7.06 -13.18 21.40
N LEU A 120 -6.53 -14.40 21.24
CA LEU A 120 -7.05 -15.38 20.29
C LEU A 120 -8.44 -15.90 20.66
N GLU A 121 -8.74 -16.01 21.96
CA GLU A 121 -10.09 -16.34 22.43
C GLU A 121 -11.11 -15.28 21.98
N VAL A 122 -10.81 -13.99 22.20
CA VAL A 122 -11.67 -12.89 21.73
C VAL A 122 -11.86 -12.93 20.21
N ILE A 123 -10.79 -13.22 19.46
CA ILE A 123 -10.84 -13.32 17.99
C ILE A 123 -11.74 -14.49 17.55
N ARG A 124 -11.58 -15.68 18.15
CA ARG A 124 -12.37 -16.86 17.80
C ARG A 124 -13.85 -16.67 18.12
N ASP A 125 -14.15 -16.07 19.26
CA ASP A 125 -15.53 -15.74 19.64
C ASP A 125 -16.18 -14.79 18.63
N TYR A 126 -15.43 -13.79 18.17
CA TYR A 126 -15.87 -12.94 17.07
C TYR A 126 -16.13 -13.74 15.78
N GLN A 127 -15.24 -14.64 15.38
CA GLN A 127 -15.38 -15.43 14.14
C GLN A 127 -16.60 -16.36 14.20
N VAL A 128 -16.84 -17.00 15.35
CA VAL A 128 -18.04 -17.82 15.59
C VAL A 128 -19.30 -16.97 15.56
N HIS A 129 -19.25 -15.78 16.17
CA HIS A 129 -20.36 -14.84 16.09
C HIS A 129 -20.61 -14.38 14.65
N ASN A 130 -19.56 -14.19 13.85
CA ASN A 130 -19.70 -13.85 12.45
C ASN A 130 -20.34 -14.99 11.66
N LEU A 131 -19.98 -16.24 11.94
CA LEU A 131 -20.59 -17.40 11.29
C LEU A 131 -22.11 -17.45 11.48
N LEU A 132 -22.64 -16.97 12.62
CA LEU A 132 -24.09 -16.89 12.88
C LEU A 132 -24.82 -15.99 11.87
N TYR A 133 -24.15 -15.01 11.29
CA TYR A 133 -24.71 -14.17 10.21
C TYR A 133 -25.03 -15.00 8.97
N TRP A 134 -24.25 -16.05 8.72
CA TRP A 134 -24.36 -16.97 7.58
C TRP A 134 -25.08 -18.28 7.92
N LYS A 135 -25.72 -18.37 9.10
CA LYS A 135 -26.31 -19.63 9.60
C LYS A 135 -27.28 -20.29 8.61
N ASP A 136 -28.00 -19.48 7.84
CA ASP A 136 -29.05 -19.95 6.93
C ASP A 136 -28.47 -20.64 5.67
N LEU A 137 -27.16 -20.49 5.42
CA LEU A 137 -26.43 -21.19 4.36
C LEU A 137 -26.04 -22.62 4.75
N PHE A 138 -26.24 -23.01 6.02
CA PHE A 138 -25.74 -24.27 6.54
C PHE A 138 -26.84 -25.12 7.18
N SER A 139 -26.73 -26.43 7.01
CA SER A 139 -27.38 -27.35 7.95
C SER A 139 -26.77 -27.19 9.36
N GLN A 140 -27.55 -27.50 10.40
CA GLN A 140 -27.07 -27.44 11.79
C GLN A 140 -25.76 -28.23 12.02
N LYS A 141 -25.61 -29.35 11.32
CA LYS A 141 -24.40 -30.18 11.37
C LYS A 141 -23.19 -29.48 10.72
N GLN A 142 -23.37 -28.86 9.56
CA GLN A 142 -22.31 -28.09 8.89
C GLN A 142 -21.92 -26.86 9.72
N PHE A 143 -22.90 -26.13 10.26
CA PHE A 143 -22.65 -24.98 11.11
C PHE A 143 -21.79 -25.36 12.33
N ALA A 144 -22.16 -26.42 13.04
CA ALA A 144 -21.41 -26.91 14.19
C ALA A 144 -19.97 -27.35 13.80
N GLN A 145 -19.81 -27.95 12.62
CA GLN A 145 -18.50 -28.35 12.11
C GLN A 145 -17.62 -27.14 11.77
N HIS A 146 -18.17 -26.10 11.13
CA HIS A 146 -17.45 -24.86 10.81
C HIS A 146 -17.09 -24.07 12.07
N ALA A 147 -18.01 -23.95 13.03
CA ALA A 147 -17.73 -23.31 14.32
C ALA A 147 -16.61 -24.04 15.07
N LEU A 148 -16.63 -25.37 15.10
CA LEU A 148 -15.58 -26.18 15.72
C LEU A 148 -14.24 -26.05 14.98
N ALA A 149 -14.26 -25.88 13.65
CA ALA A 149 -13.05 -25.72 12.86
C ALA A 149 -12.29 -24.43 13.20
N LEU A 150 -12.99 -23.34 13.53
CA LEU A 150 -12.36 -22.06 13.95
C LEU A 150 -11.55 -22.21 15.25
N TYR A 151 -12.02 -23.03 16.20
CA TYR A 151 -11.26 -23.36 17.41
C TYR A 151 -10.11 -24.35 17.17
N LYS A 152 -10.11 -25.06 16.03
CA LYS A 152 -9.09 -26.03 15.63
C LYS A 152 -8.08 -25.49 14.62
N GLN A 153 -8.30 -24.29 14.07
CA GLN A 153 -7.35 -23.68 13.15
C GLN A 153 -6.04 -23.39 13.89
N ASN A 154 -4.96 -23.95 13.34
CA ASN A 154 -3.61 -23.57 13.73
C ASN A 154 -3.38 -22.11 13.29
N GLN A 155 -2.80 -21.31 14.17
CA GLN A 155 -2.38 -19.95 13.83
C GLN A 155 -1.42 -20.00 12.65
N GLN A 156 -1.63 -19.17 11.65
CA GLN A 156 -0.63 -18.95 10.62
C GLN A 156 0.37 -17.91 11.14
N ILE A 157 1.59 -18.37 11.41
CA ILE A 157 2.73 -17.52 11.79
C ILE A 157 3.58 -17.35 10.54
N ILE A 158 3.73 -16.12 10.05
CA ILE A 158 4.57 -15.82 8.89
C ILE A 158 5.97 -15.45 9.40
N GLY A 159 6.99 -16.28 9.11
CA GLY A 159 8.31 -16.27 9.77
C GLY A 159 9.53 -15.70 9.02
N ASP A 160 10.69 -15.70 9.70
CA ASP A 160 12.04 -15.18 9.31
C ASP A 160 12.71 -15.85 8.10
N THR A 161 11.94 -16.37 7.16
CA THR A 161 12.49 -16.80 5.88
C THR A 161 12.74 -15.57 5.04
N ASN A 162 14.01 -15.35 4.70
CA ASN A 162 14.52 -14.36 3.78
C ASN A 162 13.51 -14.03 2.66
N ILE A 163 13.40 -12.72 2.41
CA ILE A 163 12.67 -12.08 1.32
C ILE A 163 11.20 -11.77 1.67
N TRP A 164 10.96 -10.51 2.04
CA TRP A 164 9.79 -9.72 1.62
C TRP A 164 8.42 -10.39 1.76
N ASN A 165 8.07 -10.89 2.94
CA ASN A 165 6.70 -11.30 3.24
C ASN A 165 6.27 -10.83 4.63
N SER A 166 6.34 -9.51 4.88
CA SER A 166 5.25 -8.95 5.69
C SER A 166 3.97 -9.27 4.91
N PRO A 167 2.89 -9.81 5.51
CA PRO A 167 1.63 -9.89 4.79
C PRO A 167 1.28 -8.45 4.48
N PHE A 168 1.60 -8.07 3.24
CA PHE A 168 1.62 -6.70 2.81
C PHE A 168 0.28 -6.11 3.19
N ASP A 169 0.35 -4.94 3.81
CA ASP A 169 -0.76 -4.03 3.90
C ASP A 169 -1.09 -3.59 2.48
N PHE A 170 -1.62 -4.53 1.66
CA PHE A 170 -2.32 -4.27 0.42
C PHE A 170 -3.68 -3.66 0.79
N SER A 171 -3.68 -2.63 1.63
CA SER A 171 -4.75 -1.66 1.68
C SER A 171 -4.63 -0.82 0.41
N ASP A 172 -4.94 -1.46 -0.73
CA ASP A 172 -4.72 -0.92 -2.08
C ASP A 172 -3.20 -0.67 -2.31
N PRO A 173 -2.59 -0.92 -3.48
CA PRO A 173 -1.35 -0.26 -3.81
C PRO A 173 -1.61 1.24 -4.04
N LYS A 174 -2.10 1.92 -3.00
CA LYS A 174 -2.26 3.35 -2.79
C LYS A 174 -2.37 4.18 -4.08
N TYR A 175 -3.25 3.79 -5.00
CA TYR A 175 -3.47 4.60 -6.19
C TYR A 175 -3.91 5.99 -5.76
N ARG A 176 -3.21 7.01 -6.26
CA ARG A 176 -3.84 8.32 -6.40
C ARG A 176 -5.14 8.10 -7.18
N PRO A 177 -6.30 8.62 -6.74
CA PRO A 177 -7.53 8.54 -7.50
C PRO A 177 -7.26 8.96 -8.93
N LEU A 178 -7.87 8.28 -9.90
CA LEU A 178 -7.71 8.60 -11.32
C LEU A 178 -7.91 10.10 -11.61
N ALA A 179 -8.81 10.76 -10.89
CA ALA A 179 -9.02 12.20 -10.99
C ALA A 179 -7.79 13.04 -10.55
N ALA A 180 -7.05 12.62 -9.53
CA ALA A 180 -5.82 13.25 -9.09
C ALA A 180 -4.67 13.00 -10.07
N VAL A 181 -4.56 11.77 -10.61
CA VAL A 181 -3.59 11.44 -11.67
C VAL A 181 -3.87 12.29 -12.91
N LYS A 182 -5.10 12.25 -13.45
CA LYS A 182 -5.51 13.08 -14.60
C LYS A 182 -5.23 14.56 -14.41
N LYS A 183 -5.54 15.10 -13.22
CA LYS A 183 -5.24 16.51 -12.91
C LYS A 183 -3.74 16.82 -12.96
N ASN A 184 -2.89 15.91 -12.48
CA ASN A 184 -1.45 16.07 -12.54
C ASN A 184 -0.91 15.91 -13.96
N THR A 185 -1.43 14.95 -14.72
CA THR A 185 -1.10 14.77 -16.15
C THR A 185 -1.46 16.02 -16.94
N GLU A 186 -2.69 16.53 -16.80
CA GLU A 186 -3.16 17.77 -17.44
C GLU A 186 -2.28 18.97 -17.06
N PHE A 187 -1.88 19.07 -15.79
CA PHE A 187 -0.94 20.10 -15.34
C PHE A 187 0.40 19.99 -16.05
N LEU A 188 1.03 18.81 -16.04
CA LEU A 188 2.32 18.59 -16.68
C LEU A 188 2.25 18.89 -18.18
N GLU A 189 1.28 18.32 -18.89
CA GLU A 189 1.07 18.55 -20.33
C GLU A 189 0.87 20.04 -20.64
N THR A 190 0.03 20.72 -19.86
CA THR A 190 -0.27 22.14 -20.08
C THR A 190 0.95 23.01 -19.83
N GLN A 191 1.66 22.81 -18.71
CA GLN A 191 2.83 23.61 -18.37
C GLN A 191 3.99 23.37 -19.34
N LEU A 192 4.24 22.12 -19.73
CA LEU A 192 5.29 21.79 -20.70
C LEU A 192 4.98 22.39 -22.07
N ARG A 193 3.74 22.26 -22.58
CA ARG A 193 3.33 22.85 -23.86
C ARG A 193 3.37 24.38 -23.85
N GLN A 194 3.03 25.02 -22.72
CA GLN A 194 3.13 26.47 -22.58
C GLN A 194 4.58 26.96 -22.54
N LEU A 195 5.48 26.14 -22.00
CA LEU A 195 6.91 26.42 -21.94
C LEU A 195 7.57 26.30 -23.33
N ASP A 196 7.30 25.21 -24.06
CA ASP A 196 7.77 25.00 -25.43
C ASP A 196 6.85 23.99 -26.16
N PHE A 197 6.49 24.25 -27.42
CA PHE A 197 5.60 23.39 -28.18
C PHE A 197 6.23 22.06 -28.63
N HIS A 198 7.56 21.95 -28.57
CA HIS A 198 8.30 20.72 -28.84
C HIS A 198 8.32 19.75 -27.64
N LEU A 199 7.90 20.20 -26.46
CA LEU A 199 7.82 19.37 -25.27
C LEU A 199 6.53 18.53 -25.27
N THR A 200 6.68 17.22 -25.10
CA THR A 200 5.57 16.28 -24.98
C THR A 200 5.76 15.37 -23.78
N LEU A 201 4.66 14.81 -23.28
CA LEU A 201 4.61 13.92 -22.13
C LEU A 201 4.01 12.58 -22.57
N THR A 202 4.52 11.48 -22.03
CA THR A 202 3.80 10.20 -22.03
C THR A 202 3.59 9.76 -20.59
N HIS A 203 2.42 9.22 -20.31
CA HIS A 203 2.06 8.62 -19.03
C HIS A 203 2.13 7.09 -19.15
N ASP A 204 2.72 6.44 -18.15
CA ASP A 204 2.70 4.99 -18.00
C ASP A 204 1.51 4.58 -17.11
N ASP A 205 0.48 4.02 -17.75
CA ASP A 205 -0.73 3.54 -17.08
C ASP A 205 -0.46 2.37 -16.12
N SER A 206 0.70 1.69 -16.23
CA SER A 206 1.09 0.60 -15.33
C SER A 206 1.81 1.07 -14.06
N PHE A 207 2.15 2.36 -13.95
CA PHE A 207 2.84 2.89 -12.78
C PHE A 207 1.96 2.84 -11.52
N ILE A 208 2.55 2.36 -10.44
CA ILE A 208 1.90 2.21 -9.15
C ILE A 208 2.52 3.17 -8.13
N ASP A 209 1.69 4.05 -7.56
CA ASP A 209 2.09 4.94 -6.47
C ASP A 209 1.87 4.25 -5.12
N PHE A 210 2.91 3.68 -4.51
CA PHE A 210 2.79 2.99 -3.23
C PHE A 210 2.70 3.93 -2.01
N GLY A 211 2.62 5.25 -2.24
CA GLY A 211 2.72 6.25 -1.20
C GLY A 211 4.16 6.50 -0.74
N PRO A 212 4.40 7.50 0.12
CA PRO A 212 5.73 8.09 0.26
C PRO A 212 6.82 7.18 0.81
N GLU A 213 6.52 6.32 1.78
CA GLU A 213 7.52 5.46 2.42
C GLU A 213 8.06 4.41 1.44
N ILE A 214 7.16 3.64 0.82
CA ILE A 214 7.51 2.59 -0.14
C ILE A 214 7.99 3.21 -1.46
N GLY A 215 7.34 4.29 -1.91
CA GLY A 215 7.69 4.98 -3.14
C GLY A 215 9.10 5.56 -3.13
N HIS A 216 9.55 6.14 -2.01
CA HIS A 216 10.94 6.57 -1.87
C HIS A 216 11.92 5.40 -1.84
N LEU A 217 11.58 4.31 -1.15
CA LEU A 217 12.43 3.11 -1.12
C LEU A 217 12.66 2.54 -2.53
N LEU A 218 11.59 2.38 -3.32
CA LEU A 218 11.66 1.87 -4.69
C LEU A 218 12.39 2.84 -5.63
N ALA A 219 12.29 4.15 -5.37
CA ALA A 219 13.02 5.16 -6.13
C ALA A 219 14.54 5.15 -5.84
N ASP A 220 14.94 4.86 -4.60
CA ASP A 220 16.34 4.81 -4.18
C ASP A 220 17.01 3.48 -4.56
N ALA A 221 16.24 2.40 -4.68
CA ALA A 221 16.70 1.07 -5.06
C ALA A 221 15.78 0.45 -6.14
N PRO A 222 15.83 0.97 -7.38
CA PRO A 222 15.11 0.37 -8.50
C PRO A 222 15.70 -1.00 -8.85
N TYR A 223 14.92 -1.84 -9.53
CA TYR A 223 15.40 -3.14 -10.01
C TYR A 223 16.66 -2.99 -10.87
N ASP A 224 17.71 -3.72 -10.52
CA ASP A 224 18.96 -3.83 -11.26
C ASP A 224 19.11 -5.26 -11.80
N SER A 225 18.91 -5.43 -13.10
CA SER A 225 19.03 -6.74 -13.77
C SER A 225 20.43 -7.38 -13.66
N GLU A 226 21.46 -6.64 -13.29
CA GLU A 226 22.80 -7.20 -13.04
C GLU A 226 22.99 -7.76 -11.62
N GLN A 227 22.19 -7.28 -10.66
CA GLN A 227 22.35 -7.60 -9.24
C GLN A 227 21.17 -8.39 -8.66
N ASP A 228 19.97 -8.16 -9.18
CA ASP A 228 18.72 -8.71 -8.66
C ASP A 228 18.27 -9.95 -9.43
N GLU A 229 17.55 -10.84 -8.75
CA GLU A 229 17.07 -12.08 -9.35
C GLU A 229 16.00 -11.79 -10.43
N PRO A 230 15.97 -12.53 -11.56
CA PRO A 230 15.00 -12.31 -12.64
C PRO A 230 13.52 -12.48 -12.23
N ASP A 231 13.24 -13.18 -11.14
CA ASP A 231 11.89 -13.40 -10.60
C ASP A 231 11.55 -12.48 -9.42
N ASP A 232 12.39 -11.48 -9.12
CA ASP A 232 12.08 -10.49 -8.10
C ASP A 232 10.80 -9.73 -8.47
N PRO A 233 9.79 -9.65 -7.58
CA PRO A 233 8.58 -8.89 -7.80
C PRO A 233 8.78 -7.44 -8.27
N ILE A 234 9.87 -6.77 -7.85
CA ILE A 234 10.18 -5.39 -8.30
C ILE A 234 10.49 -5.31 -9.81
N ALA A 235 10.95 -6.39 -10.45
CA ALA A 235 11.31 -6.41 -11.87
C ALA A 235 10.13 -6.04 -12.81
N THR A 236 8.90 -6.23 -12.34
CA THR A 236 7.68 -5.91 -13.11
C THR A 236 7.10 -4.53 -12.80
N ILE A 237 7.67 -3.81 -11.85
CA ILE A 237 7.18 -2.50 -11.40
C ILE A 237 7.85 -1.41 -12.23
N SER A 238 7.03 -0.49 -12.78
CA SER A 238 7.57 0.66 -13.48
C SER A 238 8.21 1.65 -12.50
N ASN A 239 9.45 2.05 -12.79
CA ASN A 239 10.21 3.00 -11.97
C ASN A 239 9.72 4.45 -12.12
N TYR A 240 9.08 4.79 -13.24
CA TYR A 240 8.69 6.15 -13.58
C TYR A 240 7.26 6.18 -14.11
N GLU A 241 6.53 7.22 -13.72
CA GLU A 241 5.15 7.42 -14.15
C GLU A 241 5.08 8.18 -15.47
N TYR A 242 6.02 9.09 -15.72
CA TYR A 242 6.03 9.91 -16.92
C TYR A 242 7.39 9.91 -17.60
N ASN A 243 7.37 10.09 -18.92
CA ASN A 243 8.55 10.48 -19.69
C ASN A 243 8.26 11.81 -20.40
N ILE A 244 9.19 12.75 -20.28
CA ILE A 244 9.17 14.05 -20.96
C ILE A 244 10.10 13.96 -22.16
N TYR A 245 9.62 14.42 -23.32
CA TYR A 245 10.34 14.39 -24.58
C TYR A 245 10.49 15.80 -25.13
N PHE A 246 11.59 16.04 -25.84
CA PHE A 246 11.76 17.18 -26.72
C PHE A 246 11.98 16.66 -28.14
N ASN A 247 11.10 17.02 -29.09
CA ASN A 247 11.12 16.47 -30.46
C ASN A 247 11.20 14.93 -30.51
N GLN A 248 10.37 14.26 -29.70
CA GLN A 248 10.30 12.78 -29.61
C GLN A 248 11.55 12.11 -29.01
N ILE A 249 12.55 12.88 -28.55
CA ILE A 249 13.71 12.35 -27.82
C ILE A 249 13.44 12.51 -26.32
N PRO A 250 13.47 11.42 -25.53
CA PRO A 250 13.21 11.51 -24.09
C PRO A 250 14.33 12.30 -23.43
N ILE A 251 13.99 13.28 -22.60
CA ILE A 251 14.95 14.09 -21.85
C ILE A 251 14.92 13.79 -20.36
N TYR A 252 13.74 13.48 -19.82
CA TYR A 252 13.55 13.13 -18.41
C TYR A 252 12.53 12.02 -18.24
N SER A 253 12.76 11.20 -17.21
CA SER A 253 11.78 10.28 -16.65
C SER A 253 11.39 10.77 -15.25
N LEU A 254 10.13 10.64 -14.88
CA LEU A 254 9.59 11.29 -13.69
C LEU A 254 8.66 10.35 -12.93
N SER A 255 8.92 10.20 -11.64
CA SER A 255 7.98 9.62 -10.68
C SER A 255 7.64 10.68 -9.62
N PRO A 256 6.65 10.44 -8.75
CA PRO A 256 6.45 11.28 -7.58
C PRO A 256 7.67 11.43 -6.66
N TYR A 257 8.60 10.47 -6.71
CA TYR A 257 9.65 10.27 -5.72
C TYR A 257 11.06 10.45 -6.28
N SER A 258 11.23 10.41 -7.61
CA SER A 258 12.51 10.53 -8.31
C SER A 258 12.39 11.21 -9.67
N ILE A 259 13.51 11.78 -10.12
CA ILE A 259 13.70 12.31 -11.47
C ILE A 259 14.88 11.57 -12.10
N GLY A 260 14.61 10.90 -13.22
CA GLY A 260 15.62 10.26 -14.05
C GLY A 260 16.03 11.16 -15.21
N THR A 261 17.32 11.23 -15.51
CA THR A 261 17.83 11.93 -16.70
C THR A 261 18.08 10.92 -17.82
N CYS A 262 17.63 11.22 -19.03
CA CYS A 262 17.87 10.35 -20.18
C CYS A 262 19.19 10.72 -20.89
N PHE A 263 19.85 9.73 -21.48
CA PHE A 263 21.18 9.88 -22.09
C PHE A 263 21.19 9.49 -23.57
N HIS A 264 22.05 10.16 -24.32
CA HIS A 264 22.47 9.78 -25.67
C HIS A 264 23.78 8.99 -25.56
N GLY A 265 23.77 7.77 -26.09
CA GLY A 265 24.87 6.82 -25.93
C GLY A 265 24.81 6.08 -24.60
N ASP A 266 25.86 5.31 -24.32
CA ASP A 266 25.96 4.51 -23.11
C ASP A 266 26.33 5.37 -21.89
N PHE A 267 25.43 5.42 -20.91
CA PHE A 267 25.60 6.15 -19.65
C PHE A 267 26.93 5.81 -18.95
N PHE A 268 27.28 4.52 -18.86
CA PHE A 268 28.47 4.08 -18.14
C PHE A 268 29.78 4.36 -18.91
N ASN A 269 29.68 4.56 -20.22
CA ASN A 269 30.81 4.76 -21.12
C ASN A 269 30.87 6.17 -21.74
N GLY A 270 30.54 7.19 -20.95
CA GLY A 270 30.71 8.60 -21.33
C GLY A 270 29.54 9.19 -22.12
N GLY A 271 28.35 8.61 -21.99
CA GLY A 271 27.10 9.15 -22.53
C GLY A 271 26.85 10.59 -22.06
N ILE A 272 26.12 11.34 -22.90
CA ILE A 272 25.77 12.74 -22.63
C ILE A 272 24.28 12.83 -22.36
N THR A 273 23.87 13.71 -21.44
CA THR A 273 22.44 13.91 -21.18
C THR A 273 21.74 14.38 -22.45
N ASN A 274 20.51 13.91 -22.69
CA ASN A 274 19.76 14.24 -23.89
C ASN A 274 19.49 15.75 -23.99
N VAL A 275 19.31 16.43 -22.85
CA VAL A 275 19.25 17.90 -22.77
C VAL A 275 20.49 18.54 -23.40
N LYS A 276 21.70 18.06 -23.04
CA LYS A 276 22.96 18.58 -23.58
C LYS A 276 23.16 18.20 -25.04
N TYR A 277 22.83 16.96 -25.41
CA TYR A 277 22.90 16.48 -26.79
C TYR A 277 22.04 17.31 -27.75
N LEU A 278 20.82 17.64 -27.31
CA LEU A 278 19.87 18.47 -28.04
C LEU A 278 20.23 19.96 -28.03
N GLY A 279 21.23 20.38 -27.25
CA GLY A 279 21.63 21.77 -27.13
C GLY A 279 20.57 22.65 -26.46
N LEU A 280 19.76 22.09 -25.56
CA LEU A 280 18.78 22.87 -24.81
C LEU A 280 19.50 23.89 -23.93
N ASN A 281 19.01 25.13 -23.95
CA ASN A 281 19.60 26.18 -23.13
C ASN A 281 19.21 25.98 -21.66
N LYS A 282 20.06 26.47 -20.75
CA LYS A 282 19.88 26.32 -19.30
C LYS A 282 18.56 26.90 -18.78
N VAL A 283 18.06 27.98 -19.38
CA VAL A 283 16.81 28.61 -18.93
C VAL A 283 15.61 27.69 -19.18
N LEU A 284 15.56 27.05 -20.34
CA LEU A 284 14.53 26.06 -20.67
C LEU A 284 14.67 24.82 -19.77
N ASP A 285 15.89 24.34 -19.59
CA ASP A 285 16.20 23.19 -18.75
C ASP A 285 15.75 23.37 -17.29
N ASP A 286 16.18 24.47 -16.67
CA ASP A 286 15.82 24.82 -15.30
C ASP A 286 14.28 25.00 -15.16
N ALA A 287 13.61 25.54 -16.19
CA ALA A 287 12.15 25.69 -16.18
C ALA A 287 11.40 24.35 -16.25
N ILE A 288 11.90 23.37 -17.00
CA ILE A 288 11.35 22.01 -17.03
C ILE A 288 11.50 21.36 -15.65
N GLU A 289 12.68 21.50 -15.03
CA GLU A 289 12.94 20.97 -13.70
C GLU A 289 11.98 21.55 -12.64
N VAL A 290 11.71 22.85 -12.69
CA VAL A 290 10.71 23.50 -11.82
C VAL A 290 9.31 22.90 -12.01
N ILE A 291 8.90 22.59 -13.24
CA ILE A 291 7.60 21.95 -13.52
C ILE A 291 7.55 20.55 -12.90
N MET A 292 8.59 19.74 -13.09
CA MET A 292 8.70 18.40 -12.50
C MET A 292 8.62 18.45 -10.96
N ARG A 293 9.34 19.38 -10.33
CA ARG A 293 9.33 19.56 -8.88
C ARG A 293 7.96 20.01 -8.36
N LYS A 294 7.24 20.87 -9.09
CA LYS A 294 5.83 21.23 -8.77
C LYS A 294 4.90 20.03 -8.79
N TYR A 295 5.07 19.15 -9.76
CA TYR A 295 4.35 17.89 -9.80
C TYR A 295 4.63 17.02 -8.55
N MET A 296 5.90 16.81 -8.20
CA MET A 296 6.29 16.04 -7.00
C MET A 296 5.71 16.65 -5.71
N LEU A 297 5.70 17.99 -5.62
CA LEU A 297 5.09 18.71 -4.49
C LEU A 297 3.58 18.47 -4.40
N TYR A 298 2.86 18.50 -5.52
CA TYR A 298 1.42 18.19 -5.53
C TYR A 298 1.13 16.76 -5.08
N ASN A 299 1.98 15.81 -5.46
CA ASN A 299 1.90 14.44 -4.95
C ASN A 299 2.14 14.40 -3.43
N LYS A 300 3.17 15.10 -2.92
CA LYS A 300 3.42 15.20 -1.48
C LYS A 300 2.23 15.78 -0.70
N TYR A 301 1.58 16.81 -1.23
CA TYR A 301 0.35 17.39 -0.64
C TYR A 301 -0.83 16.43 -0.69
N TYR A 302 -0.93 15.59 -1.72
CA TYR A 302 -1.94 14.54 -1.79
C TYR A 302 -1.76 13.54 -0.63
N TRP A 303 -0.52 13.16 -0.34
CA TRP A 303 -0.19 12.27 0.77
C TRP A 303 -0.05 12.95 2.14
N ARG A 304 -0.47 14.21 2.30
CA ARG A 304 -0.24 14.95 3.57
C ARG A 304 -0.75 14.22 4.83
N GLU A 305 -1.82 13.43 4.70
CA GLU A 305 -2.44 12.70 5.82
C GLU A 305 -1.61 11.49 6.28
N THR A 306 -0.58 11.08 5.51
CA THR A 306 0.36 10.03 5.93
C THR A 306 1.47 10.56 6.86
N TYR A 307 1.51 11.88 7.09
CA TYR A 307 2.49 12.54 7.93
C TYR A 307 1.81 13.17 9.15
N THR A 308 2.53 13.29 10.27
CA THR A 308 2.12 14.27 11.28
C THR A 308 2.31 15.70 10.71
N PRO A 309 1.59 16.70 11.24
CA PRO A 309 1.79 18.09 10.82
C PRO A 309 3.26 18.54 10.89
N GLU A 310 4.01 18.13 11.91
CA GLU A 310 5.43 18.47 12.10
C GLU A 310 6.31 17.79 11.05
N GLN A 311 6.07 16.51 10.78
CA GLN A 311 6.79 15.76 9.73
C GLN A 311 6.54 16.36 8.35
N PHE A 312 5.29 16.72 8.06
CA PHE A 312 4.94 17.35 6.78
C PHE A 312 5.62 18.72 6.64
N GLN A 313 5.59 19.55 7.69
CA GLN A 313 6.27 20.85 7.68
C GLN A 313 7.78 20.72 7.52
N HIS A 314 8.41 19.69 8.11
CA HIS A 314 9.82 19.41 7.92
C HIS A 314 10.12 19.03 6.47
N LYS A 315 9.37 18.07 5.91
CA LYS A 315 9.54 17.58 4.53
C LYS A 315 9.33 18.67 3.49
N ILE A 316 8.35 19.56 3.70
CA ILE A 316 8.11 20.71 2.81
C ILE A 316 9.21 21.78 2.95
N ARG A 317 9.82 21.91 4.14
CA ARG A 317 10.92 22.85 4.36
C ARG A 317 12.22 22.37 3.71
N GLU A 318 12.54 21.08 3.86
CA GLU A 318 13.62 20.42 3.12
C GLU A 318 13.47 20.70 1.63
N ASP A 319 12.30 20.42 1.04
CA ASP A 319 12.04 20.72 -0.37
C ASP A 319 12.24 22.20 -0.68
N LYS A 320 11.66 23.13 0.09
CA LYS A 320 11.80 24.57 -0.17
C LYS A 320 13.26 25.05 -0.19
N GLU A 321 14.15 24.45 0.59
CA GLU A 321 15.59 24.78 0.57
C GLU A 321 16.22 24.41 -0.78
N TRP A 322 15.84 23.27 -1.39
CA TRP A 322 16.24 22.89 -2.75
C TRP A 322 15.67 23.83 -3.83
N TRP A 323 14.55 24.49 -3.55
CA TRP A 323 13.87 25.36 -4.51
C TRP A 323 14.35 26.81 -4.45
N THR A 324 14.94 27.22 -3.33
CA THR A 324 15.64 28.50 -3.21
C THR A 324 17.04 28.51 -3.85
N LEU A 325 17.48 27.41 -4.46
CA LEU A 325 18.72 27.31 -5.22
C LEU A 325 18.57 27.72 -6.70
N PHE A 326 17.39 28.21 -7.11
CA PHE A 326 17.12 28.69 -8.47
C PHE A 326 16.49 30.09 -8.48
#